data_AF-A0AAJ5ELE1-F1
#
_entry.id   AF-A0AAJ5ELE1-F1
#
_cell.length_a   1.000
_cell.length_b   1.000
_cell.length_c   1.000
_cell.angle_alpha   90.00
_cell.angle_beta   90.00
_cell.angle_gamma   90.00
#
_symmetry.space_group_name_H-M   'P 1'
#
loop_
_entity.id
_entity.type
_entity.pdbx_description
1 polymer ?
#
loop_
_entity_poly.entity_id
_entity_poly.type
_entity_poly.pdbx_seq_one_letter_code
_entity_poly.pdbx_strand_id
1 'polypeptide(L)' 'MEVVIYNCNKGSEVERFKLSPYKMDTFLEEMHCEGQCNTCNNGVLVELYEAGRLTMSKRTNLTPQLERLLKSNKSLLA' A
#
# COMPACT_ATOMS: atom_id res chain seq x y z
N MET A 1 10.72 3.44 -6.77
CA MET A 1 9.96 4.01 -5.64
C MET A 1 9.64 2.89 -4.66
N GLU A 2 9.64 3.18 -3.37
CA GLU A 2 9.32 2.23 -2.31
C GLU A 2 7.89 2.46 -1.83
N VAL A 3 7.15 1.38 -1.64
CA VAL A 3 5.79 1.37 -1.11
C VAL A 3 5.86 0.67 0.24
N VAL A 4 5.34 1.32 1.28
CA VAL A 4 5.23 0.77 2.61
C VAL A 4 3.76 0.78 3.01
N ILE A 5 3.26 -0.37 3.46
CA ILE A 5 1.88 -0.52 3.90
C ILE A 5 1.88 -0.83 5.39
N TYR A 6 1.11 -0.07 6.16
CA TYR A 6 0.91 -0.26 7.59
C TYR A 6 -0.53 -0.61 7.90
N ASN A 7 -0.75 -1.35 8.98
CA ASN A 7 -2.08 -1.62 9.51
C ASN A 7 -2.56 -0.40 10.33
N CYS A 8 -3.72 0.15 9.99
CA CYS A 8 -4.30 1.29 10.72
C CYS A 8 -4.60 0.97 12.20
N ASN A 9 -4.85 -0.29 12.55
CA ASN A 9 -5.26 -0.68 13.90
C ASN A 9 -4.11 -0.89 14.88
N LYS A 10 -2.85 -1.03 14.43
CA LYS A 10 -1.70 -1.28 15.33
C LYS A 10 -0.36 -0.66 14.88
N GLY A 11 -0.35 0.20 13.86
CA GLY A 11 0.87 0.93 13.44
C GLY A 11 2.02 0.05 12.96
N SER A 12 1.80 -1.25 12.79
CA SER A 12 2.81 -2.21 12.35
C SER A 12 2.89 -2.22 10.83
N GLU A 13 4.12 -2.26 10.31
CA GLU A 13 4.39 -2.49 8.89
C GLU A 13 3.87 -3.87 8.49
N VAL A 14 2.99 -3.89 7.49
CA VAL A 14 2.42 -5.11 6.91
C VAL A 14 3.33 -5.62 5.81
N GLU A 15 3.78 -4.70 4.94
CA GLU A 15 4.62 -5.05 3.80
C GLU A 15 5.37 -3.83 3.26
N ARG A 16 6.53 -4.10 2.67
CA ARG A 16 7.35 -3.12 1.97
C ARG A 16 7.89 -3.72 0.69
N PHE A 17 7.73 -2.99 -0.41
CA PHE A 17 8.21 -3.43 -1.71
C PHE A 17 8.61 -2.26 -2.58
N LYS A 18 9.40 -2.52 -3.63
CA LYS A 18 9.82 -1.51 -4.59
C LYS A 18 9.06 -1.69 -5.89
N LEU A 19 8.49 -0.59 -6.38
CA LEU A 19 7.89 -0.52 -7.72
C LEU A 19 8.77 0.32 -8.65
N SER A 20 8.81 -0.09 -9.91
CA SER A 20 9.30 0.77 -11.00
C SER A 20 8.31 1.92 -11.21
N PRO A 21 8.76 3.06 -11.77
CA PRO A 21 7.89 4.21 -12.03
C PRO A 21 6.62 3.84 -12.80
N TYR A 22 6.75 3.06 -13.87
CA TYR A 22 5.62 2.61 -14.68
C TYR A 22 4.58 1.77 -13.92
N LYS A 23 5.01 0.96 -12.94
CA LYS A 23 4.08 0.17 -12.12
C LYS A 23 3.46 1.00 -11.00
N MET A 24 3.99 2.18 -10.71
CA MET A 24 3.46 3.06 -9.68
C MET A 24 2.14 3.69 -10.11
N ASP A 25 2.06 4.17 -11.35
CA ASP A 25 0.84 4.80 -11.86
C ASP A 25 -0.32 3.79 -11.84
N THR A 26 -0.06 2.57 -12.31
CA THR A 26 -1.03 1.46 -12.23
C THR A 26 -1.39 1.13 -10.77
N PHE A 27 -0.41 1.09 -9.85
CA PHE A 27 -0.68 0.84 -8.43
C PHE A 27 -1.56 1.93 -7.81
N LEU A 28 -1.33 3.20 -8.16
CA LEU A 28 -2.11 4.34 -7.69
C LEU A 28 -3.54 4.33 -8.23
N GLU A 29 -3.71 3.95 -9.50
CA GLU A 29 -5.01 3.79 -10.15
C GLU A 29 -5.80 2.61 -9.53
N GLU A 30 -5.18 1.44 -9.42
CA GLU A 30 -5.81 0.24 -8.86
C GLU A 30 -6.19 0.40 -7.39
N MET A 31 -5.45 1.24 -6.66
CA MET A 31 -5.74 1.55 -5.26
C MET A 31 -7.00 2.41 -5.07
N HIS A 32 -7.69 2.83 -6.16
CA HIS A 32 -8.96 3.59 -6.20
C HIS A 32 -9.21 4.30 -4.89
N CYS A 33 -8.39 5.32 -4.70
CA CYS A 33 -8.03 5.83 -3.40
C CYS A 33 -9.13 6.77 -2.88
N GLU A 34 -10.32 6.21 -2.62
CA GLU A 34 -11.47 6.90 -2.06
C GLU A 34 -11.22 7.09 -0.57
N GLY A 35 -10.84 8.32 -0.21
CA GLY A 35 -10.48 8.69 1.14
C GLY A 35 -11.68 8.64 2.05
N GLN A 36 -11.87 7.52 2.74
CA GLN A 36 -12.69 7.42 3.94
C GLN A 36 -12.25 6.19 4.74
N CYS A 37 -11.17 6.36 5.52
CA CYS A 37 -10.81 5.44 6.60
C CYS A 37 -11.68 5.73 7.82
N ASN A 38 -13.00 5.58 7.69
CA ASN A 38 -13.92 5.69 8.81
C ASN A 38 -13.98 4.33 9.50
N THR A 39 -13.19 4.16 10.56
CA THR A 39 -13.43 3.13 11.59
C THR A 39 -13.62 1.69 11.06
N CYS A 40 -12.83 1.26 10.09
CA CYS A 40 -12.87 -0.12 9.61
C CYS A 40 -11.74 -0.94 10.22
N ASN A 41 -12.08 -2.15 10.72
CA ASN A 41 -11.14 -3.16 11.21
C ASN A 41 -10.07 -3.57 10.17
N ASN A 42 -10.26 -3.20 8.90
CA ASN A 42 -9.40 -3.54 7.77
C ASN A 42 -8.79 -2.30 7.06
N GLY A 43 -8.64 -1.18 7.77
CA GLY A 43 -7.95 -0.01 7.23
C GLY A 43 -6.43 -0.23 7.10
N VAL A 44 -5.82 0.28 6.04
CA VAL A 44 -4.37 0.32 5.85
C VAL A 44 -3.89 1.74 5.52
N LEU A 45 -2.68 2.05 5.96
CA LEU A 45 -1.96 3.26 5.61
C LEU A 45 -0.91 2.89 4.56
N VAL A 46 -0.95 3.55 3.40
CA VAL A 46 0.03 3.35 2.34
C VAL A 46 0.90 4.58 2.21
N GLU A 47 2.20 4.37 2.29
CA GLU A 47 3.23 5.38 2.18
C GLU A 47 4.11 5.10 0.97
N LEU A 48 4.33 6.13 0.15
CA LEU A 48 5.24 6.08 -0.98
C LEU A 48 6.49 6.87 -0.66
N TYR A 49 7.63 6.25 -0.88
CA TYR A 49 8.93 6.85 -0.72
C TYR A 49 9.68 6.89 -2.05
N GLU A 50 10.13 8.08 -2.42
CA GLU A 50 11.03 8.29 -3.54
C GLU A 50 12.39 8.72 -3.02
N ALA A 51 13.44 7.94 -3.34
CA ALA A 51 14.79 8.15 -2.83
C ALA A 51 14.86 8.33 -1.29
N GLY A 52 14.02 7.59 -0.56
CA GLY A 52 13.93 7.64 0.91
C GLY A 52 13.13 8.82 1.46
N ARG A 53 12.56 9.67 0.61
CA ARG A 53 11.66 10.78 1.01
C ARG A 53 10.22 10.37 0.83
N LEU A 54 9.39 10.59 1.85
CA LEU A 54 7.95 10.38 1.77
C LEU A 54 7.35 11.35 0.76
N THR A 55 6.73 10.82 -0.30
CA THR A 55 6.06 11.60 -1.36
C THR A 55 4.54 11.51 -1.27
N MET A 56 4.01 10.40 -0.74
CA MET A 56 2.58 10.22 -0.54
C MET A 56 2.32 9.43 0.74
N SER A 57 1.30 9.80 1.50
CA SER A 57 0.81 9.04 2.65
C SER A 57 -0.71 9.07 2.62
N LYS A 58 -1.35 7.91 2.47
CA LYS A 58 -2.80 7.83 2.29
C LYS A 58 -3.39 6.63 3.00
N ARG A 59 -4.47 6.87 3.74
CA ARG A 59 -5.27 5.83 4.39
C ARG A 59 -6.33 5.35 3.42
N THR A 60 -6.42 4.05 3.24
CA THR A 60 -7.43 3.38 2.41
C THR A 60 -7.90 2.11 3.11
N ASN A 61 -8.96 1.50 2.61
CA ASN A 61 -9.38 0.18 3.06
C ASN A 61 -8.56 -0.89 2.32
N LEU A 62 -8.27 -1.99 3.00
CA LEU A 62 -7.65 -3.16 2.37
C LEU A 62 -8.65 -3.77 1.37
N THR A 63 -8.47 -3.48 0.08
CA THR A 63 -9.30 -4.04 -0.98
C THR A 63 -8.84 -5.46 -1.33
N PRO A 64 -9.72 -6.34 -1.84
CA PRO A 64 -9.33 -7.67 -2.30
C PRO A 64 -8.24 -7.67 -3.38
N GLN A 65 -8.18 -6.59 -4.18
CA GLN A 65 -7.12 -6.39 -5.18
C GLN A 65 -5.78 -6.13 -4.50
N LEU A 66 -5.74 -5.23 -3.50
CA LEU A 66 -4.54 -4.98 -2.71
C LEU A 66 -4.08 -6.25 -1.95
N GLU A 67 -5.00 -7.01 -1.38
CA GLU A 67 -4.66 -8.31 -0.76
C GLU A 67 -4.03 -9.29 -1.75
N ARG A 68 -4.54 -9.35 -2.99
CA ARG A 68 -3.97 -10.21 -4.04
C ARG A 68 -2.58 -9.74 -4.45
N LEU A 69 -2.36 -8.44 -4.59
CA LEU A 69 -1.04 -7.87 -4.88
C LEU A 69 -0.03 -8.20 -3.79
N LEU A 70 -0.42 -8.06 -2.51
CA LEU A 70 0.44 -8.41 -1.37
C LEU A 70 0.74 -9.92 -1.32
N LYS A 71 -0.27 -10.77 -1.54
CA LYS A 71 -0.05 -12.23 -1.65
C LYS A 71 0.85 -12.61 -2.83
N SER A 72 0.69 -11.94 -3.98
CA SER A 72 1.51 -12.17 -5.16
C SER A 72 2.97 -11.74 -4.95
N ASN A 73 3.21 -10.62 -4.27
CA ASN A 73 4.57 -10.18 -3.95
C ASN A 73 5.24 -11.10 -2.92
N LYS A 74 4.50 -11.64 -1.94
CA LYS A 74 5.02 -12.68 -1.05
C LYS A 74 5.42 -13.97 -1.77
N SER A 75 4.74 -14.33 -2.87
CA SER A 75 5.12 -15.49 -3.68
C SER A 75 6.39 -15.29 -4.53
N LEU A 76 6.82 -14.03 -4.73
CA LEU A 76 8.06 -13.69 -5.43
C LEU A 76 9.29 -13.65 -4.49
N LEU A 77 9.10 -13.87 -3.19
CA LEU A 77 10.13 -13.87 -2.15
C LEU A 77 10.35 -15.26 -1.51
N ALA A 78 9.78 -16.32 -2.08
CA ALA A 78 9.97 -17.71 -1.66
C ALA A 78 11.01 -18.44 -2.51
#